data_AF-A0A1J1ACV6-F1
#
_entry.id   AF-A0A1J1ACV6-F1
#
_cell.length_a   1.000
_cell.length_b   1.000
_cell.length_c   1.000
_cell.angle_alpha   90.00
_cell.angle_beta   90.00
_cell.angle_gamma   90.00
#
_symmetry.space_group_name_H-M   'P 1'
#
loop_
_entity.id
_entity.type
_entity.pdbx_description
1 polymer ?
#
loop_
_entity_poly.entity_id
_entity_poly.type
_entity_poly.pdbx_seq_one_letter_code
_entity_poly.pdbx_strand_id
1 'polypeptide(L)'
;MKFRAEIVVEEVLPTIRVLLATELRERGLTQQAVAAKLGLSQSAVSKYAQGQVETRDTVAQDERVQALVSELATGLATGDMRPVHALVEIEALLRRLSGPGDIVADLHEAAVPELQDLSYDFSEPGPDQAAIERERARSSVRRGLRVLSQTPGVATLVPHVGSNLVECLPGAASREDVIGIPGRIRDVGGRVDVPADPDFGVSEYVGGVLISAREAGSSARAGLNLAYSDATLAALEDAGHQSVELDIGAADLESAVTTAIDAHPEATVLYHQGAVGIEPIVYLLGPAADGLARTVRRVATELTES
;
A
#
# COMPACT_ATOMS: atom_id res chain seq x y z
N MET A 1 -35.73 -13.91 -11.21
CA MET A 1 -34.53 -14.20 -10.41
C MET A 1 -33.33 -13.74 -11.21
N LYS A 2 -32.57 -12.77 -10.68
CA LYS A 2 -31.29 -12.33 -11.22
C LYS A 2 -30.31 -12.30 -10.06
N PHE A 3 -29.13 -12.86 -10.23
CA PHE A 3 -28.09 -12.86 -9.21
C PHE A 3 -27.32 -11.56 -9.26
N ARG A 4 -26.81 -11.13 -8.10
CA ARG A 4 -25.93 -9.96 -8.01
C ARG A 4 -24.68 -10.09 -8.89
N ALA A 5 -24.13 -11.30 -8.98
CA ALA A 5 -23.00 -11.59 -9.85
C ALA A 5 -23.31 -11.33 -11.34
N GLU A 6 -24.56 -11.51 -11.77
CA GLU A 6 -24.98 -11.19 -13.14
C GLU A 6 -24.97 -9.67 -13.37
N ILE A 7 -25.47 -8.87 -12.42
CA ILE A 7 -25.38 -7.38 -12.49
C ILE A 7 -23.92 -6.94 -12.61
N VAL A 8 -23.03 -7.52 -11.81
CA VAL A 8 -21.60 -7.19 -11.83
C VAL A 8 -20.97 -7.51 -13.19
N VAL A 9 -21.25 -8.69 -13.74
CA VAL A 9 -20.64 -9.15 -15.01
C VAL A 9 -21.24 -8.45 -16.23
N GLU A 10 -22.53 -8.10 -16.20
CA GLU A 10 -23.25 -7.51 -17.33
C GLU A 10 -23.14 -5.99 -17.38
N GLU A 11 -23.11 -5.30 -16.24
CA GLU A 11 -23.26 -3.84 -16.19
C GLU A 11 -22.05 -3.12 -15.60
N VAL A 12 -21.43 -3.68 -14.54
CA VAL A 12 -20.40 -2.98 -13.77
C VAL A 12 -18.99 -3.24 -14.31
N LEU A 13 -18.59 -4.50 -14.43
CA LEU A 13 -17.26 -4.89 -14.94
C LEU A 13 -17.01 -4.43 -16.38
N PRO A 14 -17.97 -4.51 -17.33
CA PRO A 14 -17.77 -3.97 -18.67
C PRO A 14 -17.49 -2.47 -18.65
N THR A 15 -18.22 -1.73 -17.82
CA THR A 15 -18.01 -0.28 -17.64
C THR A 15 -16.61 0.03 -17.10
N ILE A 16 -16.19 -0.63 -16.00
CA ILE A 16 -14.85 -0.45 -15.44
C ILE A 16 -13.76 -0.80 -16.46
N ARG A 17 -13.93 -1.89 -17.22
CA ARG A 17 -12.96 -2.32 -18.25
C ARG A 17 -12.85 -1.33 -19.39
N VAL A 18 -13.97 -0.75 -19.86
CA VAL A 18 -13.96 0.28 -20.91
C VAL A 18 -13.20 1.52 -20.41
N LEU A 19 -13.51 2.00 -19.20
CA LEU A 19 -12.84 3.17 -18.62
C LEU A 19 -11.33 2.94 -18.46
N LEU A 20 -10.94 1.82 -17.85
CA LEU A 20 -9.53 1.48 -17.62
C LEU A 20 -8.76 1.26 -18.93
N ALA A 21 -9.37 0.59 -19.91
CA ALA A 21 -8.75 0.43 -21.23
C ALA A 21 -8.57 1.78 -21.93
N THR A 22 -9.55 2.68 -21.82
CA THR A 22 -9.49 4.03 -22.40
C THR A 22 -8.37 4.84 -21.76
N GLU A 23 -8.29 4.87 -20.43
CA GLU A 23 -7.27 5.66 -19.73
C GLU A 23 -5.85 5.13 -19.98
N LEU A 24 -5.67 3.80 -20.04
CA LEU A 24 -4.38 3.22 -20.43
C LEU A 24 -3.98 3.59 -21.87
N ARG A 25 -4.95 3.70 -22.79
CA ARG A 25 -4.70 4.13 -24.18
C ARG A 25 -4.29 5.59 -24.26
N GLU A 26 -4.95 6.46 -23.50
CA GLU A 26 -4.61 7.89 -23.40
C GLU A 26 -3.20 8.10 -22.83
N ARG A 27 -2.75 7.19 -21.97
CA ARG A 27 -1.37 7.13 -21.44
C ARG A 27 -0.35 6.52 -22.41
N GLY A 28 -0.74 6.29 -23.68
CA GLY A 28 0.16 5.89 -24.76
C GLY A 28 0.36 4.39 -24.94
N LEU A 29 -0.37 3.53 -24.22
CA LEU A 29 -0.23 2.08 -24.41
C LEU A 29 -0.88 1.61 -25.73
N THR A 30 -0.25 0.62 -26.36
CA THR A 30 -0.84 -0.06 -27.53
C THR A 30 -2.02 -0.94 -27.12
N GLN A 31 -2.95 -1.23 -28.04
CA GLN A 31 -4.07 -2.14 -27.74
C GLN A 31 -3.60 -3.52 -27.25
N GLN A 32 -2.48 -4.01 -27.80
CA GLN A 32 -1.90 -5.29 -27.39
C GLN A 32 -1.33 -5.22 -25.95
N ALA A 33 -0.68 -4.11 -25.59
CA ALA A 33 -0.20 -3.92 -24.22
C ALA A 33 -1.36 -3.80 -23.21
N VAL A 34 -2.44 -3.11 -23.58
CA VAL A 34 -3.66 -3.02 -22.76
C VAL A 34 -4.29 -4.40 -22.60
N ALA A 35 -4.46 -5.15 -23.69
CA ALA A 35 -4.99 -6.51 -23.67
C ALA A 35 -4.19 -7.43 -22.73
N ALA A 36 -2.86 -7.38 -22.81
CA ALA A 36 -1.99 -8.16 -21.93
C ALA A 36 -2.13 -7.77 -20.45
N LYS A 37 -2.21 -6.47 -20.13
CA LYS A 37 -2.34 -6.00 -18.74
C LYS A 37 -3.71 -6.28 -18.14
N LEU A 38 -4.77 -6.26 -18.94
CA LEU A 38 -6.15 -6.48 -18.48
C LEU A 38 -6.58 -7.96 -18.56
N GLY A 39 -5.75 -8.84 -19.11
CA GLY A 39 -6.11 -10.25 -19.32
C GLY A 39 -7.23 -10.43 -20.36
N LEU A 40 -7.28 -9.55 -21.36
CA LEU A 40 -8.31 -9.53 -22.40
C LEU A 40 -7.72 -9.89 -23.77
N SER A 41 -8.59 -10.20 -24.74
CA SER A 41 -8.16 -10.27 -26.14
C SER A 41 -7.95 -8.87 -26.72
N GLN A 42 -7.06 -8.74 -27.71
CA GLN A 42 -6.91 -7.47 -28.44
C GLN A 42 -8.21 -7.06 -29.15
N SER A 43 -9.02 -8.03 -29.59
CA SER A 43 -10.34 -7.76 -30.17
C SER A 43 -11.32 -7.17 -29.16
N ALA A 44 -11.29 -7.59 -27.89
CA ALA A 44 -12.12 -7.01 -26.83
C ALA A 44 -11.73 -5.54 -26.57
N VAL A 45 -10.43 -5.26 -26.48
CA VAL A 45 -9.91 -3.88 -26.33
C VAL A 45 -10.29 -3.02 -27.54
N SER A 46 -10.28 -3.57 -28.76
CA SER A 46 -10.72 -2.87 -29.96
C SER A 46 -12.20 -2.48 -29.90
N LYS A 47 -13.07 -3.37 -29.38
CA LYS A 47 -14.50 -3.07 -29.21
C LYS A 47 -14.72 -1.94 -28.20
N TYR A 48 -13.98 -1.92 -27.10
CA TYR A 48 -14.03 -0.84 -26.11
C TYR A 48 -13.65 0.50 -26.74
N ALA A 49 -12.53 0.54 -27.48
CA ALA A 49 -12.07 1.75 -28.14
C ALA A 49 -13.03 2.28 -29.23
N GLN A 50 -13.89 1.42 -29.77
CA GLN A 50 -14.90 1.76 -30.78
C GLN A 50 -16.26 2.11 -30.17
N GLY A 51 -16.39 2.12 -28.84
CA GLY A 51 -17.66 2.37 -28.15
C GLY A 51 -18.72 1.29 -28.41
N GLN A 52 -18.30 0.07 -28.77
CA GLN A 52 -19.20 -1.03 -29.11
C GLN A 52 -19.61 -1.88 -27.90
N VAL A 53 -19.31 -1.40 -26.69
CA VAL A 53 -19.66 -2.07 -25.43
C VAL A 53 -20.47 -1.10 -24.62
N GLU A 54 -21.65 -1.56 -24.22
CA GLU A 54 -22.57 -0.78 -23.41
C GLU A 54 -21.96 -0.52 -22.04
N THR A 55 -22.01 0.74 -21.63
CA THR A 55 -21.52 1.21 -20.32
C THR A 55 -22.68 1.75 -19.51
N ARG A 56 -22.61 1.62 -18.20
CA ARG A 56 -23.62 2.12 -17.28
C ARG A 56 -23.20 3.49 -16.75
N ASP A 57 -23.97 4.54 -17.07
CA ASP A 57 -23.64 5.92 -16.68
C ASP A 57 -23.48 6.08 -15.16
N THR A 58 -24.33 5.43 -14.36
CA THR A 58 -24.25 5.49 -12.90
C THR A 58 -22.93 4.93 -12.36
N VAL A 59 -22.39 3.87 -12.99
CA VAL A 59 -21.07 3.31 -12.64
C VAL A 59 -19.95 4.18 -13.19
N ALA A 60 -20.10 4.70 -14.42
CA ALA A 60 -19.07 5.49 -15.08
C ALA A 60 -18.85 6.88 -14.44
N GLN A 61 -19.89 7.42 -13.82
CA GLN A 61 -19.86 8.72 -13.15
C GLN A 61 -19.57 8.63 -11.65
N ASP A 62 -19.52 7.42 -11.07
CA ASP A 62 -19.18 7.27 -9.65
C ASP A 62 -17.73 7.69 -9.39
N GLU A 63 -17.55 8.64 -8.45
CA GLU A 63 -16.25 9.22 -8.14
C GLU A 63 -15.23 8.18 -7.65
N ARG A 64 -15.68 7.13 -6.94
CA ARG A 64 -14.81 6.07 -6.42
C ARG A 64 -14.34 5.15 -7.55
N VAL A 65 -15.20 4.88 -8.53
CA VAL A 65 -14.84 4.17 -9.77
C VAL A 65 -13.81 4.97 -10.55
N GLN A 66 -14.05 6.26 -10.80
CA GLN A 66 -13.13 7.11 -11.55
C GLN A 66 -11.76 7.24 -10.87
N ALA A 67 -11.76 7.48 -9.55
CA ALA A 67 -10.53 7.57 -8.77
C ALA A 67 -9.73 6.26 -8.85
N LEU A 68 -10.40 5.11 -8.70
CA LEU A 68 -9.73 3.82 -8.81
C LEU A 68 -9.18 3.60 -10.22
N VAL A 69 -9.98 3.83 -11.26
CA VAL A 69 -9.54 3.64 -12.65
C VAL A 69 -8.28 4.47 -12.95
N SER A 70 -8.23 5.72 -12.49
CA SER A 70 -7.06 6.59 -12.66
C SER A 70 -5.82 6.10 -11.92
N GLU A 71 -5.99 5.62 -10.68
CA GLU A 71 -4.92 5.01 -9.90
C GLU A 71 -4.38 3.75 -10.59
N LEU A 72 -5.27 2.85 -11.00
CA LEU A 72 -4.94 1.60 -11.69
C LEU A 72 -4.25 1.88 -13.02
N ALA A 73 -4.77 2.80 -13.82
CA ALA A 73 -4.18 3.17 -15.11
C ALA A 73 -2.75 3.71 -14.92
N THR A 74 -2.54 4.55 -13.91
CA THR A 74 -1.21 5.05 -13.54
C THR A 74 -0.28 3.91 -13.17
N GLY A 75 -0.65 3.11 -12.18
CA GLY A 75 0.22 2.05 -11.65
C GLY A 75 0.54 0.97 -12.69
N LEU A 76 -0.45 0.61 -13.52
CA LEU A 76 -0.26 -0.37 -14.59
C LEU A 76 0.62 0.18 -15.72
N ALA A 77 0.49 1.47 -16.08
CA ALA A 77 1.29 2.09 -17.12
C ALA A 77 2.77 2.22 -16.72
N THR A 78 3.03 2.62 -15.47
CA THR A 78 4.40 2.76 -14.93
C THR A 78 5.03 1.42 -14.52
N GLY A 79 4.25 0.34 -14.46
CA GLY A 79 4.69 -0.95 -13.94
C GLY A 79 4.96 -0.93 -12.42
N ASP A 80 4.45 0.08 -11.70
CA ASP A 80 4.39 0.08 -10.23
C ASP A 80 3.41 -0.97 -9.70
N MET A 81 2.38 -1.25 -10.49
CA MET A 81 1.29 -2.15 -10.15
C MET A 81 1.28 -3.37 -11.07
N ARG A 82 1.12 -4.55 -10.48
CA ARG A 82 0.92 -5.80 -11.22
C ARG A 82 -0.56 -5.95 -11.61
N PRO A 83 -0.90 -6.65 -12.71
CA PRO A 83 -2.29 -6.95 -13.07
C PRO A 83 -3.10 -7.60 -11.94
N VAL A 84 -2.47 -8.48 -11.15
CA VAL A 84 -3.11 -9.10 -9.98
C VAL A 84 -3.49 -8.08 -8.90
N HIS A 85 -2.68 -7.03 -8.70
CA HIS A 85 -3.04 -5.95 -7.77
C HIS A 85 -4.21 -5.12 -8.31
N ALA A 86 -4.25 -4.83 -9.61
CA ALA A 86 -5.39 -4.15 -10.20
C ALA A 86 -6.70 -4.94 -10.06
N LEU A 87 -6.65 -6.27 -10.25
CA LEU A 87 -7.77 -7.17 -9.98
C LEU A 87 -8.22 -7.06 -8.53
N VAL A 88 -7.27 -7.13 -7.60
CA VAL A 88 -7.50 -7.02 -6.16
C VAL A 88 -8.22 -5.72 -5.77
N GLU A 89 -7.82 -4.58 -6.33
CA GLU A 89 -8.47 -3.31 -6.06
C GLU A 89 -9.88 -3.23 -6.64
N ILE A 90 -10.09 -3.78 -7.83
CA ILE A 90 -11.41 -3.85 -8.46
C ILE A 90 -12.35 -4.71 -7.61
N GLU A 91 -11.93 -5.88 -7.15
CA GLU A 91 -12.72 -6.75 -6.26
C GLU A 91 -13.11 -6.03 -4.95
N ALA A 92 -12.18 -5.30 -4.35
CA ALA A 92 -12.46 -4.53 -3.15
C ALA A 92 -13.42 -3.35 -3.41
N LEU A 93 -13.36 -2.71 -4.58
CA LEU A 93 -14.36 -1.72 -4.98
C LEU A 93 -15.72 -2.37 -5.20
N LEU A 94 -15.79 -3.48 -5.95
CA LEU A 94 -17.04 -4.20 -6.20
C LEU A 94 -17.75 -4.60 -4.91
N ARG A 95 -17.00 -5.03 -3.88
CA ARG A 95 -17.59 -5.31 -2.56
C ARG A 95 -18.19 -4.07 -1.91
N ARG A 96 -17.49 -2.93 -1.94
CA ARG A 96 -18.01 -1.66 -1.42
C ARG A 96 -19.28 -1.24 -2.16
N LEU A 97 -19.26 -1.27 -3.49
CA LEU A 97 -20.41 -0.95 -4.34
C LEU A 97 -21.58 -1.93 -4.15
N SER A 98 -21.32 -3.12 -3.59
CA SER A 98 -22.32 -4.12 -3.23
C SER A 98 -22.91 -3.91 -1.83
N GLY A 99 -22.45 -2.93 -1.07
CA GLY A 99 -23.08 -2.60 0.22
C GLY A 99 -24.55 -2.19 0.05
N PRO A 100 -25.40 -2.39 1.07
CA PRO A 100 -26.78 -1.91 1.05
C PRO A 100 -26.85 -0.40 0.73
N GLY A 101 -27.70 -0.01 -0.23
CA GLY A 101 -27.85 1.37 -0.68
C GLY A 101 -26.70 1.91 -1.54
N ASP A 102 -25.89 1.03 -2.13
CA ASP A 102 -24.81 1.38 -3.04
C ASP A 102 -25.08 0.81 -4.46
N ILE A 103 -24.31 1.24 -5.47
CA ILE A 103 -24.65 1.12 -6.89
C ILE A 103 -25.00 -0.30 -7.33
N VAL A 104 -24.21 -1.30 -6.93
CA VAL A 104 -24.48 -2.70 -7.32
C VAL A 104 -25.74 -3.22 -6.62
N ALA A 105 -25.96 -2.84 -5.36
CA ALA A 105 -27.18 -3.19 -4.63
C ALA A 105 -28.41 -2.54 -5.27
N ASP A 106 -28.36 -1.25 -5.57
CA ASP A 106 -29.45 -0.50 -6.20
C ASP A 106 -29.81 -1.07 -7.59
N LEU A 107 -28.80 -1.42 -8.39
CA LEU A 107 -29.02 -2.06 -9.70
C LEU A 107 -29.62 -3.46 -9.55
N HIS A 108 -29.22 -4.21 -8.51
CA HIS A 108 -29.76 -5.54 -8.25
C HIS A 108 -31.21 -5.47 -7.77
N GLU A 109 -31.55 -4.54 -6.88
CA GLU A 109 -32.92 -4.26 -6.44
C GLU A 109 -33.80 -3.76 -7.59
N ALA A 110 -33.29 -2.91 -8.46
CA ALA A 110 -34.02 -2.48 -9.66
C ALA A 110 -34.35 -3.64 -10.60
N ALA A 111 -33.45 -4.64 -10.69
CA ALA A 111 -33.66 -5.83 -11.50
C ALA A 111 -34.50 -6.92 -10.82
N VAL A 112 -34.58 -6.89 -9.48
CA VAL A 112 -35.38 -7.82 -8.65
C VAL A 112 -36.10 -7.00 -7.56
N PRO A 113 -37.22 -6.33 -7.89
CA PRO A 113 -37.90 -5.41 -6.98
C PRO A 113 -38.32 -6.05 -5.65
N GLU A 114 -38.55 -7.36 -5.63
CA GLU A 114 -38.90 -8.12 -4.42
C GLU A 114 -37.81 -8.13 -3.34
N LEU A 115 -36.57 -7.71 -3.67
CA LEU A 115 -35.49 -7.55 -2.70
C LEU A 115 -35.67 -6.34 -1.78
N GLN A 116 -36.46 -5.33 -2.18
CA GLN A 116 -36.68 -4.12 -1.37
C GLN A 116 -37.42 -4.42 -0.04
N ASP A 117 -38.16 -5.52 0.00
CA ASP A 117 -38.90 -5.98 1.19
C ASP A 117 -38.05 -6.90 2.10
N LEU A 118 -36.80 -7.19 1.74
CA LEU A 118 -35.90 -8.12 2.42
C LEU A 118 -34.66 -7.40 2.99
N SER A 119 -34.48 -7.44 4.31
CA SER A 119 -33.22 -7.01 4.95
C SER A 119 -32.19 -8.14 4.86
N TYR A 120 -31.48 -8.25 3.73
CA TYR A 120 -30.38 -9.22 3.56
C TYR A 120 -29.04 -8.50 3.42
N ASP A 121 -28.10 -8.80 4.31
CA ASP A 121 -26.74 -8.25 4.25
C ASP A 121 -25.85 -9.13 3.37
N PHE A 122 -25.56 -8.66 2.15
CA PHE A 122 -24.65 -9.30 1.21
C PHE A 122 -23.17 -8.92 1.45
N SER A 123 -22.86 -8.20 2.53
CA SER A 123 -21.53 -7.63 2.79
C SER A 123 -20.56 -8.61 3.47
N GLU A 124 -21.00 -9.83 3.82
CA GLU A 124 -20.12 -10.80 4.50
C GLU A 124 -18.91 -11.18 3.63
N PRO A 125 -17.67 -11.09 4.16
CA PRO A 125 -16.46 -11.30 3.38
C PRO A 125 -16.33 -12.72 2.81
N GLY A 126 -16.02 -12.82 1.51
CA GLY A 126 -15.55 -14.06 0.89
C GLY A 126 -14.05 -14.34 1.13
N PRO A 127 -13.60 -15.58 0.87
CA PRO A 127 -12.24 -16.07 1.17
C PRO A 127 -11.07 -15.29 0.53
N ASP A 128 -11.31 -14.45 -0.49
CA ASP A 128 -10.24 -13.77 -1.25
C ASP A 128 -9.75 -12.44 -0.64
N GLN A 129 -10.35 -11.97 0.45
CA GLN A 129 -9.96 -10.69 1.09
C GLN A 129 -8.50 -10.69 1.60
N ALA A 130 -8.04 -11.83 2.15
CA ALA A 130 -6.68 -11.93 2.66
C ALA A 130 -5.63 -11.85 1.53
N ALA A 131 -5.96 -12.34 0.33
CA ALA A 131 -5.08 -12.22 -0.83
C ALA A 131 -5.01 -10.75 -1.32
N ILE A 132 -6.14 -10.05 -1.31
CA ILE A 132 -6.25 -8.63 -1.63
C ILE A 132 -5.34 -7.78 -0.72
N GLU A 133 -5.45 -7.96 0.58
CA GLU A 133 -4.68 -7.19 1.56
C GLU A 133 -3.18 -7.46 1.45
N ARG A 134 -2.79 -8.72 1.20
CA ARG A 134 -1.39 -9.09 0.99
C ARG A 134 -0.79 -8.43 -0.25
N GLU A 135 -1.53 -8.37 -1.35
CA GLU A 135 -1.03 -7.74 -2.57
C GLU A 135 -0.93 -6.22 -2.43
N ARG A 136 -1.89 -5.58 -1.75
CA ARG A 136 -1.84 -4.15 -1.42
C ARG A 136 -0.59 -3.76 -0.66
N ALA A 137 -0.30 -4.48 0.43
CA ALA A 137 0.89 -4.23 1.25
C ALA A 137 2.17 -4.40 0.42
N ARG A 138 2.26 -5.47 -0.40
CA ARG A 138 3.37 -5.71 -1.31
C ARG A 138 3.59 -4.56 -2.28
N SER A 139 2.53 -4.07 -2.91
CA SER A 139 2.61 -2.97 -3.87
C SER A 139 2.98 -1.64 -3.21
N SER A 140 2.47 -1.36 -2.01
CA SER A 140 2.88 -0.20 -1.21
C SER A 140 4.38 -0.21 -0.93
N VAL A 141 4.94 -1.35 -0.48
CA VAL A 141 6.39 -1.49 -0.26
C VAL A 141 7.17 -1.34 -1.57
N ARG A 142 6.71 -1.92 -2.69
CA ARG A 142 7.37 -1.76 -4.01
C ARG A 142 7.40 -0.30 -4.47
N ARG A 143 6.30 0.44 -4.29
CA ARG A 143 6.26 1.88 -4.61
C ARG A 143 7.21 2.66 -3.72
N GLY A 144 7.22 2.38 -2.42
CA GLY A 144 8.15 3.00 -1.49
C GLY A 144 9.60 2.74 -1.86
N LEU A 145 9.95 1.50 -2.22
CA LEU A 145 11.27 1.14 -2.74
C LEU A 145 11.66 1.94 -3.97
N ARG A 146 10.76 2.07 -4.95
CA ARG A 146 11.01 2.90 -6.15
C ARG A 146 11.32 4.34 -5.78
N VAL A 147 10.57 4.92 -4.85
CA VAL A 147 10.81 6.28 -4.34
C VAL A 147 12.20 6.38 -3.70
N LEU A 148 12.56 5.44 -2.81
CA LEU A 148 13.86 5.45 -2.13
C LEU A 148 15.01 5.28 -3.14
N SER A 149 14.92 4.32 -4.07
CA SER A 149 15.96 4.04 -5.06
C SER A 149 16.17 5.17 -6.08
N GLN A 150 15.14 5.99 -6.34
CA GLN A 150 15.21 7.11 -7.28
C GLN A 150 15.57 8.44 -6.61
N THR A 151 15.67 8.48 -5.28
CA THR A 151 15.94 9.71 -4.55
C THR A 151 17.44 9.83 -4.25
N PRO A 152 18.13 10.89 -4.75
CA PRO A 152 19.51 11.19 -4.37
C PRO A 152 19.64 11.43 -2.86
N GLY A 153 20.78 11.03 -2.27
CA GLY A 153 21.05 11.24 -0.84
C GLY A 153 20.44 10.20 0.10
N VAL A 154 19.43 9.43 -0.31
CA VAL A 154 18.83 8.40 0.58
C VAL A 154 19.84 7.35 1.05
N ALA A 155 20.86 7.04 0.23
CA ALA A 155 21.91 6.09 0.62
C ALA A 155 22.65 6.51 1.90
N THR A 156 22.79 7.81 2.19
CA THR A 156 23.45 8.29 3.42
C THR A 156 22.59 8.10 4.67
N LEU A 157 21.30 7.80 4.50
CA LEU A 157 20.37 7.50 5.58
C LEU A 157 20.24 5.99 5.84
N VAL A 158 20.98 5.15 5.09
CA VAL A 158 20.99 3.69 5.30
C VAL A 158 22.06 3.35 6.35
N PRO A 159 21.69 2.69 7.48
CA PRO A 159 22.65 2.30 8.51
C PRO A 159 23.52 1.13 8.05
N HIS A 160 24.61 0.85 8.74
CA HIS A 160 25.52 -0.26 8.44
C HIS A 160 24.82 -1.63 8.51
N VAL A 161 23.87 -1.81 9.43
CA VAL A 161 23.02 -3.02 9.49
C VAL A 161 21.97 -3.11 8.36
N GLY A 162 21.89 -2.10 7.50
CA GLY A 162 20.92 -1.97 6.41
C GLY A 162 19.53 -1.50 6.87
N SER A 163 18.80 -0.89 5.95
CA SER A 163 17.41 -0.46 6.15
C SER A 163 16.42 -1.53 5.71
N ASN A 164 15.24 -1.56 6.33
CA ASN A 164 14.12 -2.36 5.86
C ASN A 164 12.86 -1.50 5.84
N LEU A 165 12.18 -1.48 4.70
CA LEU A 165 10.87 -0.84 4.55
C LEU A 165 9.82 -1.93 4.66
N VAL A 166 8.93 -1.82 5.64
CA VAL A 166 7.93 -2.84 5.94
C VAL A 166 6.51 -2.28 5.96
N GLU A 167 5.54 -3.16 5.72
CA GLU A 167 4.11 -2.88 5.93
C GLU A 167 3.39 -4.14 6.43
N CYS A 168 2.45 -3.99 7.36
CA CYS A 168 1.67 -5.09 7.93
C CYS A 168 0.25 -5.13 7.38
N LEU A 169 -0.37 -6.31 7.41
CA LEU A 169 -1.81 -6.45 7.16
C LEU A 169 -2.65 -5.69 8.21
N PRO A 170 -3.90 -5.29 7.91
CA PRO A 170 -4.75 -4.55 8.86
C PRO A 170 -4.93 -5.26 10.20
N GLY A 171 -5.08 -6.60 10.18
CA GLY A 171 -5.21 -7.46 11.35
C GLY A 171 -3.93 -8.20 11.73
N ALA A 172 -2.75 -7.67 11.38
CA ALA A 172 -1.48 -8.31 11.67
C ALA A 172 -1.30 -8.56 13.17
N ALA A 173 -1.01 -9.82 13.54
CA ALA A 173 -0.79 -10.27 14.91
C ALA A 173 0.63 -10.79 15.14
N SER A 174 1.41 -10.94 14.08
CA SER A 174 2.80 -11.39 14.17
C SER A 174 3.63 -10.87 13.01
N ARG A 175 4.95 -11.07 13.10
CA ARG A 175 5.90 -10.71 12.04
C ARG A 175 5.62 -11.42 10.71
N GLU A 176 4.95 -12.58 10.73
CA GLU A 176 4.53 -13.30 9.52
C GLU A 176 3.48 -12.52 8.69
N ASP A 177 2.75 -11.61 9.34
CA ASP A 177 1.78 -10.73 8.67
C ASP A 177 2.42 -9.42 8.18
N VAL A 178 3.74 -9.30 8.28
CA VAL A 178 4.52 -8.12 7.88
C VAL A 178 5.32 -8.45 6.63
N ILE A 179 5.09 -7.70 5.56
CA ILE A 179 5.93 -7.74 4.37
C ILE A 179 7.11 -6.80 4.53
N GLY A 180 8.31 -7.27 4.16
CA GLY A 180 9.54 -6.50 4.18
C GLY A 180 10.50 -6.97 3.10
N ILE A 181 11.75 -6.52 3.17
CA ILE A 181 12.77 -6.80 2.15
C ILE A 181 13.73 -7.87 2.68
N PRO A 182 13.77 -9.06 2.05
CA PRO A 182 14.78 -10.07 2.37
C PRO A 182 16.17 -9.50 2.09
N GLY A 183 17.13 -9.67 3.02
CA GLY A 183 18.51 -9.19 2.82
C GLY A 183 18.75 -7.67 3.03
N ARG A 184 17.66 -6.90 3.22
CA ARG A 184 17.63 -5.45 3.53
C ARG A 184 18.11 -4.55 2.38
N ILE A 185 17.75 -3.28 2.48
CA ILE A 185 18.27 -2.18 1.67
C ILE A 185 19.69 -1.86 2.14
N ARG A 186 20.63 -1.69 1.21
CA ARG A 186 22.04 -1.38 1.49
C ARG A 186 22.52 -0.17 0.72
N ASP A 187 23.50 0.54 1.27
CA ASP A 187 24.31 1.48 0.51
C ASP A 187 25.44 0.73 -0.23
N VAL A 188 25.41 0.76 -1.55
CA VAL A 188 26.47 0.24 -2.42
C VAL A 188 26.96 1.37 -3.32
N GLY A 189 28.01 2.06 -2.85
CA GLY A 189 28.67 3.12 -3.62
C GLY A 189 27.83 4.40 -3.75
N GLY A 190 27.12 4.79 -2.68
CA GLY A 190 26.23 5.95 -2.66
C GLY A 190 24.88 5.70 -3.34
N ARG A 191 24.50 4.42 -3.50
CA ARG A 191 23.26 4.02 -4.16
C ARG A 191 22.54 2.97 -3.32
N VAL A 192 21.22 3.10 -3.30
CA VAL A 192 20.30 2.16 -2.65
C VAL A 192 20.25 0.87 -3.47
N ASP A 193 20.80 -0.21 -2.91
CA ASP A 193 20.74 -1.57 -3.44
C ASP A 193 19.65 -2.38 -2.71
N VAL A 194 18.84 -3.10 -3.49
CA VAL A 194 17.73 -3.93 -2.98
C VAL A 194 17.91 -5.34 -3.54
N PRO A 195 18.23 -6.34 -2.70
CA PRO A 195 18.73 -7.63 -3.18
C PRO A 195 17.63 -8.57 -3.68
N ALA A 196 16.38 -8.39 -3.25
CA ALA A 196 15.25 -9.24 -3.60
C ALA A 196 13.91 -8.50 -3.56
N ASP A 197 12.90 -9.07 -4.20
CA ASP A 197 11.52 -8.60 -4.08
C ASP A 197 11.01 -8.73 -2.62
N PRO A 198 10.11 -7.83 -2.16
CA PRO A 198 9.57 -7.90 -0.82
C PRO A 198 8.88 -9.24 -0.52
N ASP A 199 8.89 -9.72 0.70
CA ASP A 199 8.15 -10.91 1.11
C ASP A 199 7.67 -10.87 2.56
N PHE A 200 6.68 -11.70 2.90
CA PHE A 200 6.12 -11.76 4.26
C PHE A 200 7.04 -12.52 5.22
N GLY A 201 7.08 -12.09 6.49
CA GLY A 201 7.84 -12.77 7.55
C GLY A 201 9.35 -12.54 7.54
N VAL A 202 9.87 -11.75 6.61
CA VAL A 202 11.35 -11.64 6.39
C VAL A 202 12.05 -10.55 7.20
N SER A 203 11.31 -9.70 7.91
CA SER A 203 11.87 -8.57 8.67
C SER A 203 11.73 -8.80 10.17
N GLU A 204 12.77 -9.35 10.80
CA GLU A 204 12.76 -9.64 12.25
C GLU A 204 12.70 -8.38 13.11
N TYR A 205 13.52 -7.37 12.80
CA TYR A 205 13.72 -6.19 13.65
C TYR A 205 12.68 -5.11 13.40
N VAL A 206 12.62 -4.55 12.19
CA VAL A 206 11.64 -3.49 11.88
C VAL A 206 10.21 -4.05 11.93
N GLY A 207 10.01 -5.31 11.51
CA GLY A 207 8.73 -5.98 11.69
C GLY A 207 8.37 -6.19 13.16
N GLY A 208 9.34 -6.53 14.01
CA GLY A 208 9.14 -6.60 15.47
C GLY A 208 8.73 -5.27 16.06
N VAL A 209 9.49 -4.19 15.79
CA VAL A 209 9.17 -2.82 16.23
C VAL A 209 7.76 -2.40 15.81
N LEU A 210 7.37 -2.67 14.56
CA LEU A 210 6.03 -2.34 14.06
C LEU A 210 4.93 -3.11 14.80
N ILE A 211 5.12 -4.41 15.06
CA ILE A 211 4.14 -5.23 15.79
C ILE A 211 4.05 -4.77 17.25
N SER A 212 5.16 -4.59 17.95
CA SER A 212 5.18 -4.12 19.35
C SER A 212 4.52 -2.75 19.49
N ALA A 213 4.80 -1.81 18.58
CA ALA A 213 4.16 -0.50 18.60
C ALA A 213 2.64 -0.60 18.43
N ARG A 214 2.16 -1.50 17.56
CA ARG A 214 0.72 -1.73 17.34
C ARG A 214 0.05 -2.38 18.53
N GLU A 215 0.69 -3.35 19.16
CA GLU A 215 0.19 -4.00 20.38
C GLU A 215 0.04 -3.00 21.53
N ALA A 216 0.93 -1.99 21.59
CA ALA A 216 0.85 -0.85 22.51
C ALA A 216 -0.17 0.24 22.09
N GLY A 217 -0.90 0.04 20.99
CA GLY A 217 -1.99 0.94 20.56
C GLY A 217 -1.65 1.91 19.42
N SER A 218 -0.45 1.85 18.84
CA SER A 218 -0.13 2.66 17.65
C SER A 218 -1.00 2.26 16.45
N SER A 219 -1.49 3.26 15.71
CA SER A 219 -2.24 3.05 14.46
C SER A 219 -1.33 2.73 13.26
N ALA A 220 0.00 2.72 13.44
CA ALA A 220 0.96 2.47 12.39
C ALA A 220 0.73 1.12 11.69
N ARG A 221 0.91 1.10 10.37
CA ARG A 221 0.91 -0.11 9.55
C ARG A 221 2.19 -0.32 8.78
N ALA A 222 3.09 0.66 8.76
CA ALA A 222 4.36 0.61 8.08
C ALA A 222 5.49 1.08 8.99
N GLY A 223 6.70 0.60 8.69
CA GLY A 223 7.92 0.96 9.40
C GLY A 223 9.11 1.07 8.45
N LEU A 224 10.06 1.96 8.76
CA LEU A 224 11.34 2.09 8.07
C LEU A 224 12.42 2.48 9.07
N ASN A 225 13.53 1.72 9.11
CA ASN A 225 14.68 2.13 9.89
C ASN A 225 15.70 2.92 9.06
N LEU A 226 16.30 3.92 9.68
CA LEU A 226 17.31 4.84 9.12
C LEU A 226 18.51 4.93 10.06
N ALA A 227 19.64 5.39 9.51
CA ALA A 227 20.81 5.75 10.28
C ALA A 227 20.48 6.92 11.21
N TYR A 228 20.81 6.76 12.49
CA TYR A 228 20.70 7.84 13.45
C TYR A 228 21.77 8.90 13.21
N SER A 229 21.34 10.15 13.20
CA SER A 229 22.17 11.33 13.43
C SER A 229 21.28 12.43 14.01
N ASP A 230 21.86 13.38 14.74
CA ASP A 230 21.09 14.52 15.27
C ASP A 230 20.40 15.29 14.13
N ALA A 231 21.04 15.36 12.95
CA ALA A 231 20.49 15.99 11.75
C ALA A 231 19.31 15.19 11.17
N THR A 232 19.40 13.86 11.13
CA THR A 232 18.28 12.99 10.70
C THR A 232 17.06 13.18 11.61
N LEU A 233 17.29 13.25 12.93
CA LEU A 233 16.23 13.41 13.91
C LEU A 233 15.56 14.78 13.80
N ALA A 234 16.36 15.85 13.73
CA ALA A 234 15.86 17.22 13.55
C ALA A 234 15.03 17.37 12.28
N ALA A 235 15.50 16.84 11.13
CA ALA A 235 14.75 16.91 9.88
C ALA A 235 13.42 16.13 9.91
N LEU A 236 13.34 15.05 10.69
CA LEU A 236 12.08 14.33 10.92
C LEU A 236 11.10 15.13 11.81
N GLU A 237 11.62 15.78 12.85
CA GLU A 237 10.84 16.66 13.73
C GLU A 237 10.31 17.89 12.97
N ASP A 238 11.14 18.52 12.15
CA ASP A 238 10.76 19.63 11.26
C ASP A 238 9.73 19.19 10.21
N ALA A 239 9.75 17.92 9.81
CA ALA A 239 8.73 17.30 8.98
C ALA A 239 7.42 16.97 9.72
N GLY A 240 7.32 17.28 11.01
CA GLY A 240 6.13 17.15 11.85
C GLY A 240 6.03 15.83 12.61
N HIS A 241 7.11 15.05 12.71
CA HIS A 241 7.10 13.78 13.44
C HIS A 241 7.50 13.96 14.91
N GLN A 242 6.74 13.34 15.82
CA GLN A 242 7.12 13.26 17.22
C GLN A 242 8.12 12.12 17.44
N SER A 243 9.28 12.46 17.99
CA SER A 243 10.37 11.53 18.33
C SER A 243 10.33 11.10 19.80
N VAL A 244 10.71 9.85 20.07
CA VAL A 244 10.89 9.30 21.43
C VAL A 244 12.12 8.40 21.46
N GLU A 245 12.96 8.60 22.48
CA GLU A 245 14.13 7.75 22.70
C GLU A 245 13.73 6.43 23.38
N LEU A 246 14.30 5.33 22.89
CA LEU A 246 14.13 3.98 23.41
C LEU A 246 15.30 3.64 24.34
N ASP A 247 14.99 3.24 25.57
CA ASP A 247 15.98 2.69 26.49
C ASP A 247 16.23 1.20 26.21
N ILE A 248 17.16 0.93 25.29
CA ILE A 248 17.60 -0.43 24.93
C ILE A 248 18.66 -0.99 25.88
N GLY A 249 19.07 -0.24 26.91
CA GLY A 249 20.04 -0.68 27.91
C GLY A 249 19.37 -1.39 29.09
N ALA A 250 18.15 -0.98 29.43
CA ALA A 250 17.38 -1.54 30.54
C ALA A 250 16.41 -2.66 30.12
N ALA A 251 15.98 -2.70 28.85
CA ALA A 251 15.01 -3.65 28.33
C ALA A 251 15.37 -4.11 26.91
N ASP A 252 14.77 -5.21 26.46
CA ASP A 252 14.80 -5.56 25.04
C ASP A 252 14.04 -4.53 24.19
N LEU A 253 14.31 -4.53 22.88
CA LEU A 253 13.78 -3.55 21.95
C LEU A 253 12.24 -3.54 21.91
N GLU A 254 11.59 -4.71 21.99
CA GLU A 254 10.13 -4.83 21.94
C GLU A 254 9.50 -4.18 23.17
N SER A 255 10.04 -4.47 24.36
CA SER A 255 9.61 -3.88 25.63
C SER A 255 9.84 -2.37 25.69
N ALA A 256 10.98 -1.90 25.15
CA ALA A 256 11.27 -0.47 25.06
C ALA A 256 10.28 0.26 24.14
N VAL A 257 9.92 -0.35 23.00
CA VAL A 257 8.91 0.19 22.08
C VAL A 257 7.54 0.28 22.75
N THR A 258 7.09 -0.79 23.41
CA THR A 258 5.80 -0.79 24.11
C THR A 258 5.73 0.32 25.15
N THR A 259 6.77 0.44 25.99
CA THR A 259 6.86 1.49 27.01
C THR A 259 6.82 2.90 26.40
N ALA A 260 7.54 3.10 25.29
CA ALA A 260 7.58 4.39 24.61
C ALA A 260 6.22 4.79 24.01
N ILE A 261 5.51 3.86 23.37
CA ILE A 261 4.20 4.12 22.77
C ILE A 261 3.12 4.29 23.84
N ASP A 262 3.15 3.50 24.93
CA ASP A 262 2.22 3.66 26.04
C ASP A 262 2.31 5.07 26.66
N ALA A 263 3.54 5.60 26.79
CA ALA A 263 3.77 6.96 27.29
C ALA A 263 3.48 8.05 26.24
N HIS A 264 3.68 7.74 24.96
CA HIS A 264 3.56 8.68 23.84
C HIS A 264 2.81 8.04 22.65
N PRO A 265 1.47 7.92 22.71
CA PRO A 265 0.68 7.19 21.70
C PRO A 265 0.78 7.75 20.27
N GLU A 266 1.09 9.05 20.15
CA GLU A 266 1.22 9.77 18.88
C GLU A 266 2.64 9.75 18.29
N ALA A 267 3.60 9.12 18.98
CA ALA A 267 4.97 9.04 18.50
C ALA A 267 5.03 8.27 17.17
N THR A 268 5.64 8.90 16.17
CA THR A 268 5.86 8.30 14.84
C THR A 268 7.33 8.07 14.54
N VAL A 269 8.22 8.56 15.41
CA VAL A 269 9.65 8.30 15.35
C VAL A 269 10.10 7.73 16.70
N LEU A 270 10.70 6.54 16.66
CA LEU A 270 11.33 5.90 17.82
C LEU A 270 12.82 5.77 17.52
N TYR A 271 13.71 6.09 18.43
CA TYR A 271 15.15 6.00 18.15
C TYR A 271 15.95 5.54 19.36
N HIS A 272 17.16 5.06 19.14
CA HIS A 272 18.14 4.88 20.21
C HIS A 272 19.54 5.25 19.72
N GLN A 273 20.37 5.76 20.63
CA GLN A 273 21.75 6.15 20.34
C GLN A 273 22.75 4.97 20.36
N GLY A 274 22.24 3.76 20.15
CA GLY A 274 23.03 2.53 20.17
C GLY A 274 23.50 2.13 21.57
N ALA A 275 24.34 1.09 21.59
CA ALA A 275 25.03 0.59 22.78
C ALA A 275 26.31 -0.14 22.33
N VAL A 276 27.05 -0.74 23.26
CA VAL A 276 28.24 -1.54 22.89
C VAL A 276 27.84 -2.68 21.94
N GLY A 277 28.31 -2.61 20.69
CA GLY A 277 27.98 -3.59 19.64
C GLY A 277 26.61 -3.41 18.98
N ILE A 278 25.87 -2.36 19.33
CA ILE A 278 24.55 -2.03 18.76
C ILE A 278 24.66 -0.66 18.07
N GLU A 279 24.42 -0.65 16.76
CA GLU A 279 24.41 0.59 15.98
C GLU A 279 23.24 1.50 16.40
N PRO A 280 23.43 2.83 16.47
CA PRO A 280 22.35 3.80 16.64
C PRO A 280 21.34 3.78 15.48
N ILE A 281 20.03 3.72 15.76
CA ILE A 281 18.98 3.58 14.75
C ILE A 281 17.80 4.52 15.05
N VAL A 282 17.21 5.04 13.97
CA VAL A 282 15.90 5.70 13.97
C VAL A 282 14.88 4.81 13.28
N TYR A 283 13.73 4.58 13.89
CA TYR A 283 12.57 3.87 13.34
C TYR A 283 11.46 4.88 13.07
N LEU A 284 11.11 5.05 11.79
CA LEU A 284 9.98 5.84 11.35
C LEU A 284 8.76 4.94 11.16
N LEU A 285 7.64 5.29 11.79
CA LEU A 285 6.36 4.60 11.74
C LEU A 285 5.31 5.43 11.02
N GLY A 286 4.35 4.75 10.37
CA GLY A 286 3.25 5.45 9.72
C GLY A 286 2.23 4.52 9.05
N PRO A 287 1.30 5.07 8.26
CA PRO A 287 0.14 4.31 7.78
C PRO A 287 0.42 3.45 6.53
N ALA A 288 1.46 3.75 5.76
CA ALA A 288 1.80 3.04 4.52
C ALA A 288 3.28 3.21 4.16
N ALA A 289 3.90 2.18 3.60
CA ALA A 289 5.30 2.15 3.22
C ALA A 289 5.68 3.21 2.18
N ASP A 290 4.83 3.44 1.17
CA ASP A 290 5.06 4.50 0.18
C ASP A 290 4.96 5.92 0.74
N GLY A 291 4.21 6.10 1.84
CA GLY A 291 4.14 7.34 2.60
C GLY A 291 5.45 7.62 3.32
N LEU A 292 5.97 6.60 4.03
CA LEU A 292 7.26 6.71 4.72
C LEU A 292 8.41 7.03 3.75
N ALA A 293 8.45 6.36 2.61
CA ALA A 293 9.45 6.64 1.58
C ALA A 293 9.40 8.09 1.05
N ARG A 294 8.19 8.67 0.93
CA ARG A 294 8.03 10.08 0.54
C ARG A 294 8.47 11.05 1.63
N THR A 295 8.29 10.71 2.91
CA THR A 295 8.87 11.47 4.02
C THR A 295 10.39 11.42 3.97
N VAL A 296 10.98 10.23 3.85
CA VAL A 296 12.44 10.07 3.78
C VAL A 296 13.06 10.79 2.59
N ARG A 297 12.37 10.82 1.44
CA ARG A 297 12.80 11.65 0.31
C ARG A 297 12.94 13.13 0.68
N ARG A 298 11.98 13.69 1.42
CA ARG A 298 12.00 15.09 1.85
C ARG A 298 13.20 15.35 2.77
N VAL A 299 13.40 14.48 3.76
CA VAL A 299 14.53 14.52 4.69
C VAL A 299 15.87 14.44 3.94
N ALA A 300 16.01 13.52 2.98
CA ALA A 300 17.23 13.38 2.19
C ALA A 300 17.53 14.63 1.35
N THR A 301 16.51 15.26 0.75
CA THR A 301 16.68 16.52 0.01
C THR A 301 17.16 17.65 0.94
N GLU A 302 16.51 17.82 2.09
CA GLU A 302 16.85 18.86 3.06
C GLU A 302 18.29 18.73 3.59
N LEU A 303 18.72 17.51 3.91
CA LEU A 303 20.08 17.23 4.37
C LEU A 303 21.15 17.38 3.28
N THR A 304 20.75 17.34 2.00
CA THR A 304 21.69 17.58 0.89
C THR A 304 21.82 19.08 0.57
N GLU A 305 20.82 19.88 0.92
CA GLU A 305 20.77 21.32 0.67
C GLU A 305 21.32 22.17 1.84
N SER A 306 21.48 21.56 3.02
CA SER A 306 22.04 22.16 4.25
C SER A 306 23.56 22.05 4.33
#